data_AF-A0A5N0DK11-F1
#
_entry.id   AF-A0A5N0DK11-F1
#
_cell.length_a   1.000
_cell.length_b   1.000
_cell.length_c   1.000
_cell.angle_alpha   90.00
_cell.angle_beta   90.00
_cell.angle_gamma   90.00
#
_symmetry.space_group_name_H-M   'P 1'
#
loop_
_entity.id
_entity.type
_entity.pdbx_description
1 polymer ?
#
loop_
_entity_poly.entity_id
_entity_poly.type
_entity_poly.pdbx_seq_one_letter_code
_entity_poly.pdbx_strand_id
1 'polypeptide(L)'
;MAEWRIGSVLCAVAVVAGVGAGPAQAELPVEYSTFSGIRAELSNPGGSMPGSNDWGCKPSVAHPNPVVLVHGGAGAGAQTNWGTYVPLLANEGYCVFSLTYGALDLPWPVSALGGMSGTAEQNARTIGSFIERILDATGAQKVDVLGHSLGTYTNIVTTHDQVVLPYTSGLLPGDGVTNIVLQDGCSQDMSDHLGIVADPRAAAYVLNALDPQHPHPVPCPAG
;
A
#
# COMPACT_ATOMS: atom_id res chain seq x y z
N MET A 1 60.57 -17.95 -15.17
CA MET A 1 61.15 -19.01 -14.30
C MET A 1 60.23 -19.15 -13.10
N ALA A 2 60.02 -20.38 -12.61
CA ALA A 2 59.24 -20.66 -11.39
C ALA A 2 60.10 -20.30 -10.15
N GLU A 3 59.71 -20.44 -8.88
CA GLU A 3 58.59 -21.10 -8.18
C GLU A 3 57.98 -20.09 -7.15
N TRP A 4 57.16 -20.35 -6.12
CA TRP A 4 56.62 -21.54 -5.42
C TRP A 4 55.16 -21.27 -4.99
N ARG A 5 54.47 -22.28 -4.45
CA ARG A 5 53.24 -22.13 -3.63
C ARG A 5 53.43 -22.87 -2.31
N ILE A 6 53.31 -22.19 -1.17
CA ILE A 6 53.24 -22.86 0.15
C ILE A 6 51.76 -22.97 0.52
N GLY A 7 51.30 -24.19 0.78
CA GLY A 7 49.91 -24.48 1.14
C GLY A 7 49.77 -24.80 2.63
N SER A 8 48.57 -24.53 3.16
CA SER A 8 48.10 -25.04 4.44
C SER A 8 46.69 -25.57 4.27
N VAL A 9 46.50 -26.89 4.36
CA VAL A 9 45.17 -27.49 4.47
C VAL A 9 44.75 -27.40 5.94
N LEU A 10 44.02 -26.34 6.27
CA LEU A 10 43.28 -26.28 7.53
C LEU A 10 41.87 -26.83 7.31
N CYS A 11 41.54 -27.91 8.01
CA CYS A 11 40.15 -28.30 8.22
C CYS A 11 39.46 -27.24 9.08
N ALA A 12 38.94 -26.19 8.44
CA ALA A 12 37.96 -25.33 9.07
C ALA A 12 36.70 -26.16 9.32
N VAL A 13 36.38 -26.39 10.59
CA VAL A 13 35.06 -26.90 10.99
C VAL A 13 34.03 -25.92 10.43
N ALA A 14 33.23 -26.37 9.48
CA ALA A 14 32.11 -25.59 8.98
C ALA A 14 31.10 -25.45 10.12
N VAL A 15 31.17 -24.33 10.84
CA VAL A 15 30.06 -23.85 11.64
C VAL A 15 28.95 -23.55 10.64
N VAL A 16 28.07 -24.54 10.44
CA VAL A 16 26.77 -24.30 9.82
C VAL A 16 26.02 -23.41 10.79
N ALA A 17 26.20 -22.10 10.65
CA ALA A 17 25.31 -21.12 11.23
C ALA A 17 23.94 -21.44 10.64
N GLY A 18 23.12 -22.15 11.43
CA GLY A 18 21.77 -22.47 11.05
C GLY A 18 21.08 -21.17 10.68
N VAL A 19 20.60 -21.09 9.44
CA VAL A 19 19.79 -19.95 9.01
C VAL A 19 18.51 -20.04 9.84
N GLY A 20 18.51 -19.32 10.95
CA GLY A 20 17.36 -19.22 11.82
C GLY A 20 16.29 -18.49 11.03
N ALA A 21 15.40 -19.24 10.38
CA ALA A 21 14.14 -18.70 9.94
C ALA A 21 13.49 -18.08 11.17
N GLY A 22 13.37 -16.76 11.19
CA GLY A 22 12.57 -16.06 12.18
C GLY A 22 11.15 -16.63 12.16
N PRO A 23 10.39 -16.53 13.26
CA PRO A 23 9.00 -16.95 13.25
C PRO A 23 8.29 -16.23 12.10
N ALA A 24 7.76 -16.99 11.13
CA ALA A 24 6.92 -16.42 10.10
C ALA A 24 5.75 -15.71 10.79
N GLN A 25 5.56 -14.43 10.50
CA GLN A 25 4.37 -13.73 10.95
C GLN A 25 3.15 -14.48 10.41
N ALA A 26 2.17 -14.73 11.28
CA ALA A 26 0.91 -15.33 10.84
C ALA A 26 0.24 -14.39 9.84
N GLU A 27 -0.22 -14.93 8.71
CA GLU A 27 -0.91 -14.18 7.67
C GLU A 27 -2.09 -13.40 8.28
N LEU A 28 -2.18 -12.12 7.90
CA LEU A 28 -3.27 -11.25 8.31
C LEU A 28 -4.53 -11.55 7.48
N PRO A 29 -5.73 -11.56 8.08
CA PRO A 29 -6.96 -11.81 7.34
C PRO A 29 -7.25 -10.64 6.37
N VAL A 30 -7.32 -10.93 5.07
CA VAL A 30 -7.70 -9.97 4.04
C VAL A 30 -9.22 -10.00 3.85
N GLU A 31 -9.92 -8.98 4.36
CA GLU A 31 -11.35 -8.77 4.10
C GLU A 31 -11.52 -7.84 2.89
N TYR A 32 -12.02 -8.35 1.76
CA TYR A 32 -12.47 -7.55 0.61
C TYR A 32 -13.81 -6.89 0.91
N SER A 33 -13.78 -5.87 1.78
CA SER A 33 -14.93 -5.04 2.13
C SER A 33 -14.50 -3.62 2.47
N THR A 34 -15.17 -2.64 1.86
CA THR A 34 -14.92 -1.19 2.05
C THR A 34 -14.91 -0.75 3.50
N PHE A 35 -15.65 -1.43 4.39
CA PHE A 35 -15.79 -1.06 5.80
C PHE A 35 -14.93 -1.90 6.78
N SER A 36 -14.11 -2.82 6.27
CA SER A 36 -13.20 -3.64 7.10
C SER A 36 -12.32 -2.80 8.03
N GLY A 37 -11.82 -1.65 7.53
CA GLY A 37 -11.00 -0.70 8.28
C GLY A 37 -11.70 -0.02 9.47
N ILE A 38 -13.04 0.05 9.48
CA ILE A 38 -13.80 0.61 10.62
C ILE A 38 -13.66 -0.27 11.85
N ARG A 39 -13.62 -1.61 11.69
CA ARG A 39 -13.41 -2.52 12.83
C ARG A 39 -12.05 -2.27 13.49
N ALA A 40 -11.02 -2.03 12.69
CA ALA A 40 -9.69 -1.72 13.20
C ALA A 40 -9.67 -0.38 13.96
N GLU A 41 -10.25 0.68 13.39
CA GLU A 41 -10.39 2.00 14.04
C GLU A 41 -11.14 1.94 15.38
N LEU A 42 -12.23 1.16 15.47
CA LEU A 42 -12.96 0.96 16.73
C LEU A 42 -12.14 0.17 17.77
N SER A 43 -11.26 -0.74 17.33
CA SER A 43 -10.41 -1.54 18.22
C SER A 43 -9.12 -0.83 18.66
N ASN A 44 -8.64 0.13 17.87
CA ASN A 44 -7.42 0.90 18.10
C ASN A 44 -7.64 2.38 17.73
N PRO A 45 -8.42 3.15 18.51
CA PRO A 45 -8.81 4.53 18.20
C PRO A 45 -7.63 5.47 17.91
N GLY A 46 -7.60 6.06 16.71
CA GLY A 46 -6.52 6.94 16.24
C GLY A 46 -5.16 6.25 16.07
N GLY A 47 -5.13 4.91 16.10
CA GLY A 47 -3.92 4.10 16.05
C GLY A 47 -3.51 3.69 14.63
N SER A 48 -3.22 2.42 14.45
CA SER A 48 -2.79 1.84 13.16
C SER A 48 -3.27 0.41 13.05
N MET A 49 -3.50 -0.05 11.82
CA MET A 49 -3.98 -1.40 11.58
C MET A 49 -2.85 -2.42 11.74
N PRO A 50 -3.14 -3.66 12.15
CA PRO A 50 -2.16 -4.75 12.08
C PRO A 50 -1.60 -4.85 10.66
N GLY A 51 -0.27 -4.76 10.52
CA GLY A 51 0.42 -4.74 9.24
C GLY A 51 0.81 -3.36 8.70
N SER A 52 0.35 -2.25 9.29
CA SER A 52 0.83 -0.90 8.92
C SER A 52 1.55 -0.16 10.04
N ASN A 53 2.37 0.82 9.64
CA ASN A 53 3.09 1.75 10.51
C ASN A 53 4.11 1.10 11.48
N ASP A 54 4.66 -0.06 11.12
CA ASP A 54 5.87 -0.58 11.77
C ASP A 54 7.10 0.24 11.34
N TRP A 55 7.47 1.21 12.17
CA TRP A 55 8.66 2.04 11.99
C TRP A 55 9.99 1.26 12.14
N GLY A 56 9.95 0.01 12.61
CA GLY A 56 11.08 -0.91 12.61
C GLY A 56 11.26 -1.68 11.29
N CYS A 57 10.24 -1.69 10.42
CA CYS A 57 10.23 -2.49 9.19
C CYS A 57 11.40 -2.13 8.27
N LYS A 58 12.02 -3.17 7.68
CA LYS A 58 13.14 -3.05 6.74
C LYS A 58 12.75 -3.62 5.38
N PRO A 59 12.64 -2.77 4.34
CA PRO A 59 12.34 -3.20 2.98
C PRO A 59 13.27 -4.31 2.51
N SER A 60 12.71 -5.28 1.80
CA SER A 60 13.45 -6.45 1.31
C SER A 60 14.10 -6.16 -0.05
N VAL A 61 14.90 -7.09 -0.57
CA VAL A 61 15.43 -6.98 -1.93
C VAL A 61 14.33 -7.15 -2.99
N ALA A 62 13.27 -7.90 -2.68
CA ALA A 62 12.09 -8.05 -3.55
C ALA A 62 11.21 -6.80 -3.54
N HIS A 63 10.99 -6.21 -2.36
CA HIS A 63 10.17 -5.02 -2.16
C HIS A 63 11.01 -3.92 -1.48
N PRO A 64 11.90 -3.23 -2.25
CA PRO A 64 12.86 -2.27 -1.70
C PRO A 64 12.24 -0.90 -1.35
N ASN A 65 11.00 -0.65 -1.77
CA ASN A 65 10.30 0.60 -1.52
C ASN A 65 9.16 0.33 -0.51
N PRO A 66 9.07 1.09 0.60
CA PRO A 66 7.87 1.11 1.43
C PRO A 66 6.66 1.59 0.62
N VAL A 67 5.47 1.08 0.95
CA VAL A 67 4.20 1.51 0.32
C VAL A 67 3.48 2.47 1.24
N VAL A 68 3.11 3.65 0.72
CA VAL A 68 2.43 4.70 1.47
C VAL A 68 0.99 4.84 0.99
N LEU A 69 0.05 4.61 1.90
CA LEU A 69 -1.38 4.61 1.66
C LEU A 69 -1.98 5.99 1.98
N VAL A 70 -2.43 6.71 0.95
CA VAL A 70 -2.95 8.08 1.02
C VAL A 70 -4.45 8.07 0.74
N HIS A 71 -5.26 8.12 1.80
CA HIS A 71 -6.72 7.99 1.71
C HIS A 71 -7.36 9.12 0.88
N GLY A 72 -8.60 8.92 0.42
CA GLY A 72 -9.35 9.93 -0.31
C GLY A 72 -9.87 11.08 0.56
N GLY A 73 -10.63 11.99 -0.05
CA GLY A 73 -11.39 13.01 0.67
C GLY A 73 -12.60 12.43 1.44
N ALA A 74 -13.38 13.32 2.05
CA ALA A 74 -14.69 13.01 2.65
C ALA A 74 -14.67 12.05 3.87
N GLY A 75 -13.71 12.20 4.78
CA GLY A 75 -13.73 11.55 6.09
C GLY A 75 -13.09 10.15 6.13
N ALA A 76 -12.39 9.76 5.08
CA ALA A 76 -11.51 8.60 5.10
C ALA A 76 -10.28 8.83 6.01
N GLY A 77 -9.66 7.77 6.52
CA GLY A 77 -8.53 7.85 7.45
C GLY A 77 -7.54 6.68 7.34
N ALA A 78 -6.46 6.73 8.11
CA ALA A 78 -5.34 5.76 8.09
C ALA A 78 -5.75 4.29 8.23
N GLN A 79 -6.84 4.04 8.97
CA GLN A 79 -7.40 2.71 9.20
C GLN A 79 -8.65 2.49 8.34
N THR A 80 -9.61 3.42 8.37
CA THR A 80 -10.94 3.23 7.77
C THR A 80 -10.94 3.01 6.25
N ASN A 81 -9.97 3.57 5.51
CA ASN A 81 -9.90 3.45 4.05
C ASN A 81 -9.20 2.18 3.55
N TRP A 82 -8.43 1.48 4.41
CA TRP A 82 -7.36 0.59 3.96
C TRP A 82 -7.45 -0.84 4.47
N GLY A 83 -8.58 -1.26 5.03
CA GLY A 83 -8.74 -2.55 5.68
C GLY A 83 -8.52 -3.77 4.77
N THR A 84 -8.65 -3.62 3.46
CA THR A 84 -8.22 -4.63 2.46
C THR A 84 -6.72 -4.52 2.15
N TYR A 85 -6.24 -3.32 1.81
CA TYR A 85 -4.86 -3.12 1.31
C TYR A 85 -3.76 -3.30 2.36
N VAL A 86 -3.97 -2.92 3.63
CA VAL A 86 -2.94 -3.13 4.67
C VAL A 86 -2.61 -4.62 4.88
N PRO A 87 -3.57 -5.50 5.22
CA PRO A 87 -3.24 -6.92 5.42
C PRO A 87 -2.77 -7.57 4.12
N LEU A 88 -3.32 -7.19 2.97
CA LEU A 88 -2.88 -7.71 1.66
C LEU A 88 -1.39 -7.41 1.41
N LEU A 89 -1.01 -6.13 1.43
CA LEU A 89 0.37 -5.71 1.13
C LEU A 89 1.37 -6.16 2.22
N ALA A 90 0.93 -6.26 3.47
CA ALA A 90 1.77 -6.80 4.55
C ALA A 90 2.02 -8.31 4.39
N ASN A 91 1.03 -9.09 3.91
CA ASN A 91 1.19 -10.51 3.61
C ASN A 91 2.12 -10.73 2.41
N GLU A 92 2.06 -9.86 1.40
CA GLU A 92 3.02 -9.83 0.28
C GLU A 92 4.41 -9.29 0.69
N GLY A 93 4.63 -8.95 1.96
CA GLY A 93 5.96 -8.60 2.50
C GLY A 93 6.42 -7.16 2.25
N TYR A 94 5.50 -6.23 1.92
CA TYR A 94 5.81 -4.81 1.85
C TYR A 94 5.86 -4.17 3.25
N CYS A 95 6.74 -3.17 3.43
CA CYS A 95 6.63 -2.25 4.57
C CYS A 95 5.51 -1.24 4.29
N VAL A 96 4.33 -1.41 4.89
CA VAL A 96 3.14 -0.59 4.65
C VAL A 96 3.01 0.54 5.67
N PHE A 97 2.73 1.75 5.21
CA PHE A 97 2.49 2.92 6.05
C PHE A 97 1.20 3.64 5.65
N SER A 98 0.45 4.14 6.61
CA SER A 98 -0.81 4.87 6.40
C SER A 98 -0.95 6.03 7.37
N LEU A 99 -1.39 7.19 6.87
CA LEU A 99 -1.63 8.40 7.67
C LEU A 99 -3.08 8.88 7.55
N THR A 100 -3.56 9.58 8.58
CA THR A 100 -4.74 10.43 8.46
C THR A 100 -4.24 11.86 8.26
N TYR A 101 -4.57 12.48 7.13
CA TYR A 101 -4.23 13.88 6.85
C TYR A 101 -5.50 14.74 6.75
N GLY A 102 -5.38 16.05 6.97
CA GLY A 102 -6.52 16.97 6.85
C GLY A 102 -7.68 16.66 7.80
N ALA A 103 -7.43 16.05 8.95
CA ALA A 103 -8.44 15.85 9.98
C ALA A 103 -8.83 17.17 10.65
N LEU A 104 -10.02 17.19 11.27
CA LEU A 104 -10.42 18.28 12.17
C LEU A 104 -9.75 18.11 13.54
N ASP A 105 -9.32 19.21 14.15
CA ASP A 105 -8.78 19.23 15.51
C ASP A 105 -9.91 19.11 16.54
N LEU A 106 -10.46 17.90 16.63
CA LEU A 106 -11.59 17.53 17.48
C LEU A 106 -11.34 16.14 18.09
N PRO A 107 -11.93 15.81 19.25
CA PRO A 107 -11.79 14.48 19.84
C PRO A 107 -12.27 13.35 18.92
N TRP A 108 -11.75 12.15 19.17
CA TRP A 108 -12.26 10.91 18.55
C TRP A 108 -13.77 10.76 18.84
N PRO A 109 -14.60 10.31 17.87
CA PRO A 109 -14.22 9.72 16.57
C PRO A 109 -13.94 10.73 15.45
N VAL A 110 -14.10 12.04 15.67
CA VAL A 110 -14.01 13.02 14.57
C VAL A 110 -12.58 13.18 14.05
N SER A 111 -11.56 13.04 14.90
CA SER A 111 -10.14 13.03 14.49
C SER A 111 -9.75 11.88 13.55
N ALA A 112 -10.52 10.79 13.49
CA ALA A 112 -10.27 9.70 12.56
C ALA A 112 -10.68 10.04 11.11
N LEU A 113 -11.47 11.11 10.92
CA LEU A 113 -12.01 11.54 9.64
C LEU A 113 -11.08 12.57 8.98
N GLY A 114 -10.22 12.09 8.06
CA GLY A 114 -9.30 12.90 7.27
C GLY A 114 -9.92 13.52 6.03
N GLY A 115 -9.15 14.40 5.36
CA GLY A 115 -9.60 15.11 4.16
C GLY A 115 -10.75 16.10 4.39
N MET A 116 -10.98 16.50 5.64
CA MET A 116 -12.07 17.39 6.08
C MET A 116 -11.61 18.84 6.32
N SER A 117 -10.30 19.08 6.35
CA SER A 117 -9.67 20.35 6.72
C SER A 117 -8.33 20.57 6.01
N GLY A 118 -7.84 21.81 6.06
CA GLY A 118 -6.61 22.26 5.42
C GLY A 118 -6.73 22.46 3.90
N THR A 119 -5.80 23.22 3.32
CA THR A 119 -5.68 23.36 1.87
C THR A 119 -4.99 22.14 1.25
N ALA A 120 -5.12 21.95 -0.07
CA ALA A 120 -4.43 20.89 -0.79
C ALA A 120 -2.90 20.95 -0.57
N GLU A 121 -2.30 22.14 -0.55
CA GLU A 121 -0.86 22.34 -0.33
C GLU A 121 -0.45 22.09 1.13
N GLN A 122 -1.33 22.35 2.10
CA GLN A 122 -1.09 21.98 3.50
C GLN A 122 -1.11 20.46 3.66
N ASN A 123 -2.12 19.80 3.10
CA ASN A 123 -2.26 18.35 3.14
C ASN A 123 -1.13 17.62 2.39
N ALA A 124 -0.72 18.12 1.22
CA ALA A 124 0.45 17.62 0.50
C ALA A 124 1.76 17.76 1.29
N ARG A 125 1.95 18.86 2.05
CA ARG A 125 3.11 18.99 2.96
C ARG A 125 3.07 17.98 4.10
N THR A 126 1.92 17.74 4.70
CA THR A 126 1.73 16.71 5.74
C THR A 126 2.09 15.32 5.22
N ILE A 127 1.65 14.97 4.00
CA ILE A 127 2.00 13.71 3.33
C ILE A 127 3.50 13.66 3.03
N GLY A 128 4.10 14.76 2.54
CA GLY A 128 5.54 14.87 2.29
C GLY A 128 6.39 14.58 3.53
N SER A 129 6.11 15.24 4.65
CA SER A 129 6.86 14.99 5.89
C SER A 129 6.61 13.61 6.52
N PHE A 130 5.47 12.98 6.22
CA PHE A 130 5.25 11.57 6.56
C PHE A 130 6.15 10.64 5.73
N ILE A 131 6.27 10.90 4.42
CA ILE A 131 7.16 10.16 3.51
C ILE A 131 8.63 10.35 3.91
N GLU A 132 9.07 11.57 4.21
CA GLU A 132 10.43 11.87 4.70
C GLU A 132 10.78 11.01 5.94
N ARG A 133 9.88 10.97 6.93
CA ARG A 133 10.04 10.14 8.13
C ARG A 133 10.11 8.63 7.83
N ILE A 134 9.40 8.16 6.81
CA ILE A 134 9.45 6.74 6.39
C ILE A 134 10.79 6.43 5.74
N LEU A 135 11.30 7.30 4.86
CA LEU A 135 12.61 7.15 4.24
C LEU A 135 13.71 7.11 5.32
N ASP A 136 13.68 8.03 6.28
CA ASP A 136 14.61 8.07 7.43
C ASP A 136 14.55 6.80 8.29
N ALA A 137 13.34 6.31 8.62
CA ALA A 137 13.18 5.15 9.50
C ALA A 137 13.53 3.82 8.82
N THR A 138 13.18 3.66 7.54
CA THR A 138 13.40 2.43 6.78
C THR A 138 14.82 2.35 6.21
N GLY A 139 15.38 3.48 5.76
CA GLY A 139 16.60 3.57 4.96
C GLY A 139 16.37 3.43 3.45
N ALA A 140 15.11 3.45 2.99
CA ALA A 140 14.77 3.38 1.58
C ALA A 140 15.12 4.67 0.82
N GLN A 141 15.36 4.56 -0.49
CA GLN A 141 15.65 5.72 -1.36
C GLN A 141 14.40 6.38 -1.94
N LYS A 142 13.28 5.63 -2.00
CA LYS A 142 11.97 6.09 -2.48
C LYS A 142 10.87 5.28 -1.81
N VAL A 143 9.65 5.77 -1.91
CA VAL A 143 8.42 5.03 -1.59
C VAL A 143 7.58 4.87 -2.85
N ASP A 144 6.73 3.85 -2.87
CA ASP A 144 5.64 3.76 -3.83
C ASP A 144 4.35 4.22 -3.14
N VAL A 145 3.48 4.98 -3.82
CA VAL A 145 2.32 5.64 -3.21
C VAL A 145 1.03 5.08 -3.80
N LEU A 146 0.16 4.54 -2.94
CA LEU A 146 -1.20 4.13 -3.30
C LEU A 146 -2.19 5.19 -2.82
N GLY A 147 -2.74 5.95 -3.76
CA GLY A 147 -3.80 6.93 -3.51
C GLY A 147 -5.19 6.34 -3.73
N HIS A 148 -6.15 6.69 -2.88
CA HIS A 148 -7.58 6.51 -3.15
C HIS A 148 -8.20 7.87 -3.48
N SER A 149 -9.04 7.97 -4.53
CA SER A 149 -9.62 9.25 -4.99
C SER A 149 -8.58 10.33 -5.38
N LEU A 150 -7.32 9.93 -5.60
CA LEU A 150 -6.19 10.79 -5.96
C LEU A 150 -5.43 10.13 -7.12
N GLY A 151 -5.30 10.83 -8.24
CA GLY A 151 -4.62 10.29 -9.44
C GLY A 151 -3.12 10.08 -9.24
N THR A 152 -2.57 9.03 -9.87
CA THR A 152 -1.14 8.64 -9.78
C THR A 152 -0.60 8.24 -11.17
N TYR A 153 0.57 7.58 -11.23
CA TYR A 153 1.11 7.03 -12.48
C TYR A 153 0.31 5.82 -13.00
N THR A 154 -0.34 5.05 -12.11
CA THR A 154 -1.25 3.96 -12.49
C THR A 154 -2.64 4.30 -11.97
N ASN A 155 -3.52 4.75 -12.86
CA ASN A 155 -4.88 5.12 -12.52
C ASN A 155 -5.83 3.96 -12.81
N ILE A 156 -6.49 3.46 -11.77
CA ILE A 156 -7.56 2.46 -11.88
C ILE A 156 -8.88 3.20 -11.65
N VAL A 157 -9.76 3.19 -12.64
CA VAL A 157 -11.06 3.88 -12.60
C VAL A 157 -12.19 2.90 -12.87
N THR A 158 -13.40 3.20 -12.40
CA THR A 158 -14.61 2.39 -12.68
C THR A 158 -15.62 3.19 -13.49
N THR A 159 -16.27 2.54 -14.46
CA THR A 159 -17.39 3.15 -15.21
C THR A 159 -18.62 3.43 -14.35
N HIS A 160 -18.66 2.86 -13.14
CA HIS A 160 -19.72 3.04 -12.14
C HIS A 160 -19.41 4.14 -11.13
N ASP A 161 -18.34 4.91 -11.32
CA ASP A 161 -17.98 6.02 -10.43
C ASP A 161 -19.10 7.07 -10.38
N GLN A 162 -19.63 7.31 -9.18
CA GLN A 162 -20.70 8.25 -8.88
C GLN A 162 -20.22 9.58 -8.29
N VAL A 163 -18.91 9.74 -8.07
CA VAL A 163 -18.29 10.88 -7.38
C VAL A 163 -17.45 11.70 -8.35
N VAL A 164 -16.59 11.05 -9.13
CA VAL A 164 -15.72 11.66 -10.15
C VAL A 164 -16.38 11.48 -11.52
N LEU A 165 -17.21 12.47 -11.90
CA LEU A 165 -18.03 12.42 -13.11
C LEU A 165 -17.53 13.41 -14.19
N PRO A 166 -17.33 12.96 -15.45
CA PRO A 166 -17.34 11.57 -15.90
C PRO A 166 -16.13 10.78 -15.36
N TYR A 167 -16.24 9.45 -15.25
CA TYR A 167 -15.15 8.58 -14.74
C TYR A 167 -13.83 8.77 -15.50
N THR A 168 -13.90 9.16 -16.77
CA THR A 168 -12.75 9.46 -17.63
C THR A 168 -11.89 10.62 -17.10
N SER A 169 -12.38 11.40 -16.14
CA SER A 169 -11.61 12.45 -15.46
C SER A 169 -10.49 11.90 -14.59
N GLY A 170 -10.57 10.61 -14.18
CA GLY A 170 -9.48 9.90 -13.52
C GLY A 170 -8.42 9.34 -14.49
N LEU A 171 -8.64 9.41 -15.80
CA LEU A 171 -7.67 8.96 -16.81
C LEU A 171 -6.67 10.10 -17.10
N LEU A 172 -5.44 9.96 -16.62
CA LEU A 172 -4.44 11.02 -16.78
C LEU A 172 -3.70 10.90 -18.13
N PRO A 173 -3.47 12.01 -18.85
CA PRO A 173 -2.65 12.01 -20.07
C PRO A 173 -1.15 12.07 -19.73
N GLY A 174 -0.32 11.36 -20.48
CA GLY A 174 1.13 11.49 -20.41
C GLY A 174 1.89 10.20 -20.74
N ASP A 175 3.12 10.34 -21.20
CA ASP A 175 4.02 9.19 -21.40
C ASP A 175 4.37 8.56 -20.05
N GLY A 176 4.33 7.23 -19.96
CA GLY A 176 4.59 6.49 -18.72
C GLY A 176 3.41 6.44 -17.73
N VAL A 177 2.26 7.06 -18.05
CA VAL A 177 1.02 6.84 -17.30
C VAL A 177 0.35 5.54 -17.78
N THR A 178 -0.04 4.70 -16.85
CA THR A 178 -0.90 3.54 -17.08
C THR A 178 -2.33 3.88 -16.64
N ASN A 179 -3.30 3.62 -17.51
CA ASN A 179 -4.71 3.89 -17.27
C ASN A 179 -5.49 2.58 -17.43
N ILE A 180 -6.28 2.22 -16.43
CA ILE A 180 -7.00 0.95 -16.33
C ILE A 180 -8.47 1.26 -16.03
N VAL A 181 -9.38 0.87 -16.91
CA VAL A 181 -10.82 0.87 -16.61
C VAL A 181 -11.16 -0.51 -16.06
N LEU A 182 -11.76 -0.56 -14.86
CA LEU A 182 -11.98 -1.80 -14.13
C LEU A 182 -12.83 -2.81 -14.94
N GLN A 183 -13.83 -2.30 -15.65
CA GLN A 183 -14.73 -3.09 -16.49
C GLN A 183 -14.10 -3.60 -17.79
N ASP A 184 -12.92 -3.10 -18.20
CA ASP A 184 -12.23 -3.59 -19.40
C ASP A 184 -11.79 -5.04 -19.19
N GLY A 185 -12.41 -5.97 -19.93
CA GLY A 185 -12.21 -7.41 -19.75
C GLY A 185 -12.94 -8.03 -18.55
N CYS A 186 -13.76 -7.26 -17.81
CA CYS A 186 -14.68 -7.78 -16.79
C CYS A 186 -15.89 -6.87 -16.61
N SER A 187 -16.83 -6.87 -17.55
CA SER A 187 -18.09 -6.09 -17.45
C SER A 187 -19.07 -6.60 -16.38
N GLN A 188 -18.66 -7.56 -15.54
CA GLN A 188 -19.42 -8.07 -14.39
C GLN A 188 -19.00 -7.41 -13.07
N ASP A 189 -17.87 -6.68 -13.08
CA ASP A 189 -17.37 -5.94 -11.94
C ASP A 189 -18.17 -4.64 -11.79
N MET A 190 -19.03 -4.60 -10.77
CA MET A 190 -19.94 -3.49 -10.50
C MET A 190 -19.38 -2.52 -9.44
N SER A 191 -18.09 -2.62 -9.09
CA SER A 191 -17.48 -1.81 -8.03
C SER A 191 -17.58 -0.32 -8.34
N ASP A 192 -18.08 0.45 -7.37
CA ASP A 192 -18.26 1.90 -7.47
C ASP A 192 -17.05 2.68 -6.90
N HIS A 193 -17.16 4.01 -6.75
CA HIS A 193 -16.07 4.85 -6.24
C HIS A 193 -15.57 4.44 -4.85
N LEU A 194 -16.42 3.85 -4.00
CA LEU A 194 -16.03 3.39 -2.66
C LEU A 194 -15.76 1.88 -2.61
N GLY A 195 -16.36 1.12 -3.52
CA GLY A 195 -16.11 -0.31 -3.69
C GLY A 195 -14.71 -0.62 -4.20
N ILE A 196 -14.19 0.20 -5.11
CA ILE A 196 -12.89 -0.03 -5.79
C ILE A 196 -11.69 -0.16 -4.83
N VAL A 197 -11.75 0.43 -3.63
CA VAL A 197 -10.69 0.32 -2.62
C VAL A 197 -10.68 -1.03 -1.87
N ALA A 198 -11.70 -1.86 -2.09
CA ALA A 198 -11.85 -3.19 -1.53
C ALA A 198 -12.15 -4.25 -2.60
N ASP A 199 -11.96 -3.91 -3.87
CA ASP A 199 -12.22 -4.81 -5.00
C ASP A 199 -11.01 -5.72 -5.29
N PRO A 200 -11.19 -7.06 -5.40
CA PRO A 200 -10.13 -8.00 -5.76
C PRO A 200 -9.44 -7.73 -7.09
N ARG A 201 -10.14 -7.15 -8.08
CA ARG A 201 -9.58 -6.91 -9.42
C ARG A 201 -8.65 -5.70 -9.42
N ALA A 202 -9.06 -4.60 -8.81
CA ALA A 202 -8.25 -3.43 -8.51
C ALA A 202 -7.03 -3.80 -7.65
N ALA A 203 -7.22 -4.64 -6.62
CA ALA A 203 -6.13 -5.12 -5.78
C ALA A 203 -5.06 -5.89 -6.58
N ALA A 204 -5.47 -6.78 -7.49
CA ALA A 204 -4.54 -7.46 -8.39
C ALA A 204 -3.80 -6.49 -9.34
N TYR A 205 -4.47 -5.47 -9.86
CA TYR A 205 -3.82 -4.42 -10.66
C TYR A 205 -2.81 -3.60 -9.85
N VAL A 206 -3.08 -3.29 -8.58
CA VAL A 206 -2.14 -2.62 -7.68
C VAL A 206 -0.91 -3.48 -7.42
N LEU A 207 -1.08 -4.77 -7.09
CA LEU A 207 0.05 -5.69 -6.91
C LEU A 207 0.91 -5.78 -8.17
N ASN A 208 0.29 -5.89 -9.35
CA ASN A 208 0.98 -5.94 -10.65
C ASN A 208 1.71 -4.64 -11.00
N ALA A 209 1.30 -3.49 -10.44
CA ALA A 209 1.98 -2.22 -10.60
C ALA A 209 3.16 -2.07 -9.61
N LEU A 210 3.06 -2.64 -8.41
CA LEU A 210 4.12 -2.64 -7.39
C LEU A 210 5.22 -3.66 -7.66
N ASP A 211 4.89 -4.85 -8.18
CA ASP A 211 5.85 -5.84 -8.69
C ASP A 211 5.47 -6.36 -10.10
N PRO A 212 5.91 -5.64 -11.16
CA PRO A 212 5.72 -6.10 -12.54
C PRO A 212 6.52 -7.36 -12.92
N GLN A 213 7.44 -7.85 -12.08
CA GLN A 213 8.25 -9.05 -12.35
C GLN A 213 7.53 -10.33 -11.91
N HIS A 214 6.63 -10.23 -10.93
CA HIS A 214 5.86 -11.36 -10.38
C HIS A 214 4.34 -11.10 -10.44
N PRO A 215 3.75 -10.97 -11.64
CA PRO A 215 2.35 -10.57 -11.79
C PRO A 215 1.36 -11.62 -11.27
N HIS A 216 0.41 -11.16 -10.46
CA HIS A 216 -0.75 -11.88 -9.98
C HIS A 216 -1.82 -12.00 -11.09
N PRO A 217 -2.56 -13.11 -11.17
CA PRO A 217 -3.72 -13.23 -12.04
C PRO A 217 -4.79 -12.19 -11.67
N VAL A 218 -5.25 -11.42 -12.65
CA VAL A 218 -6.31 -10.42 -12.44
C VAL A 218 -7.68 -11.13 -12.47
N PRO A 219 -8.43 -11.19 -11.35
CA PRO A 219 -9.72 -11.86 -11.29
C PRO A 219 -10.80 -11.06 -12.05
N CYS A 220 -11.88 -11.74 -12.40
CA CYS A 220 -13.14 -11.09 -12.78
C CYS A 220 -14.19 -11.47 -11.72
N PRO A 221 -14.36 -10.67 -10.65
CA PRO A 221 -15.39 -10.93 -9.65
C PRO A 221 -16.77 -10.80 -10.29
N ALA A 222 -17.71 -11.62 -9.82
CA ALA A 222 -19.13 -11.33 -10.02
C ALA A 222 -19.55 -10.30 -8.95
N GLY A 223 -20.15 -9.19 -9.38
CA GLY A 223 -20.76 -8.20 -8.48
C GLY A 223 -21.99 -8.69 -7.72
#